data_AF-A0A2G6TD82-F1
#
_entry.id   AF-A0A2G6TD82-F1
#
_cell.length_a   1.000
_cell.length_b   1.000
_cell.length_c   1.000
_cell.angle_alpha   90.00
_cell.angle_beta   90.00
_cell.angle_gamma   90.00
#
_symmetry.space_group_name_H-M   'P 1'
#
loop_
_entity.id
_entity.type
_entity.pdbx_description
1 polymer ?
#
loop_
_entity_poly.entity_id
_entity_poly.type
_entity_poly.pdbx_seq_one_letter_code
_entity_poly.pdbx_strand_id
1 'polypeptide(L)'
;MIKFFKIVNLIILLIIIIYPNVKFSKELKKIKKNNFKYKLIFASVSIIIPFGMLLIIANLIISHFLRNLVNPDVYYNQYTFTFIIPAIIFPTTILGILYFAKFYLKIISNTKTKNEIEIIGKE
;
A
#
# COMPACT_ATOMS: atom_id res chain seq x y z
N MET A 1 2.40 -4.99 -27.54
CA MET A 1 2.32 -3.82 -26.64
C MET A 1 1.55 -4.11 -25.35
N ILE A 2 0.29 -4.61 -25.41
CA ILE A 2 -0.55 -4.87 -24.22
C ILE A 2 0.06 -5.88 -23.23
N LYS A 3 0.67 -6.97 -23.69
CA LYS A 3 1.34 -7.96 -22.82
C LYS A 3 2.49 -7.35 -22.01
N PHE A 4 3.33 -6.54 -22.66
CA PHE A 4 4.45 -5.86 -22.02
C PHE A 4 3.98 -4.94 -20.89
N PHE A 5 2.93 -4.15 -21.14
CA PHE A 5 2.36 -3.25 -20.13
C PHE A 5 1.80 -3.99 -18.91
N LYS A 6 1.12 -5.13 -19.12
CA LYS A 6 0.64 -5.99 -18.03
C LYS A 6 1.80 -6.51 -17.16
N ILE A 7 2.91 -6.91 -17.78
CA ILE A 7 4.10 -7.39 -17.07
C ILE A 7 4.73 -6.26 -16.24
N VAL A 8 4.89 -5.07 -16.81
CA VAL A 8 5.45 -3.91 -16.10
C VAL A 8 4.59 -3.55 -14.89
N ASN A 9 3.27 -3.49 -15.03
CA ASN A 9 2.36 -3.21 -13.92
C ASN A 9 2.41 -4.27 -12.82
N LEU A 10 2.56 -5.55 -13.19
CA LEU A 10 2.73 -6.64 -12.23
C LEU A 10 4.03 -6.47 -11.42
N ILE A 11 5.13 -6.13 -12.09
CA ILE A 11 6.42 -5.88 -11.44
C ILE A 11 6.31 -4.69 -10.48
N ILE A 12 5.67 -3.59 -10.91
CA ILE A 12 5.45 -2.42 -10.05
C ILE A 12 4.63 -2.81 -8.82
N LEU A 13 3.53 -3.55 -8.99
CA LEU A 13 2.71 -4.03 -7.87
C LEU A 13 3.52 -4.89 -6.89
N LEU A 14 4.36 -5.79 -7.39
CA LEU A 14 5.26 -6.58 -6.56
C LEU A 14 6.25 -5.71 -5.78
N ILE A 15 6.82 -4.68 -6.41
CA ILE A 15 7.72 -3.74 -5.72
C ILE A 15 6.98 -2.99 -4.61
N ILE A 16 5.75 -2.53 -4.87
CA ILE A 16 4.90 -1.82 -3.89
C ILE A 16 4.67 -2.68 -2.65
N ILE A 17 4.52 -4.00 -2.81
CA ILE A 17 4.27 -4.92 -1.70
C ILE A 17 5.60 -5.30 -1.01
N ILE A 18 6.61 -5.70 -1.79
CA ILE A 18 7.86 -6.28 -1.26
C ILE A 18 8.71 -5.21 -0.58
N TYR A 19 8.91 -4.05 -1.21
CA TYR A 19 9.86 -3.05 -0.70
C TYR A 19 9.49 -2.52 0.71
N PRO A 20 8.24 -2.10 0.98
CA PRO A 20 7.86 -1.67 2.33
C PRO A 20 7.95 -2.80 3.35
N ASN A 21 7.61 -4.04 2.98
CA ASN A 21 7.72 -5.20 3.88
C ASN A 21 9.18 -5.48 4.28
N VAL A 22 10.09 -5.44 3.31
CA VAL A 22 11.54 -5.60 3.58
C VAL A 22 12.04 -4.48 4.49
N LYS A 23 11.66 -3.23 4.20
CA LYS A 23 12.05 -2.07 5.02
C LYS A 23 11.50 -2.17 6.44
N PHE A 24 10.21 -2.48 6.60
CA PHE A 24 9.57 -2.66 7.89
C PHE A 24 10.24 -3.78 8.70
N SER A 25 10.53 -4.93 8.08
CA SER A 25 11.21 -6.03 8.79
C SER A 25 12.63 -5.67 9.23
N LYS A 26 13.36 -4.84 8.46
CA LYS A 26 14.69 -4.35 8.89
C LYS A 26 14.57 -3.43 10.09
N GLU A 27 13.63 -2.50 10.08
CA GLU A 27 13.38 -1.58 11.21
C GLU A 27 12.88 -2.33 12.47
N LEU A 28 12.02 -3.33 12.29
CA LEU A 28 11.51 -4.16 13.39
C LEU A 28 12.62 -4.92 14.12
N LYS A 29 13.67 -5.36 13.39
CA LYS A 29 14.86 -5.99 13.98
C LYS A 29 15.66 -4.99 14.83
N LYS A 30 15.77 -3.73 14.42
CA LYS A 30 16.50 -2.69 15.18
C LYS A 30 15.89 -2.45 16.55
N ILE A 31 14.56 -2.52 16.67
CA ILE A 31 13.85 -2.35 17.96
C ILE A 31 13.77 -3.63 18.81
N LYS A 32 14.52 -4.69 18.45
CA LYS A 32 14.54 -6.01 19.13
C LYS A 32 13.17 -6.69 19.31
N LYS A 33 12.12 -6.23 18.61
CA LYS A 33 10.75 -6.81 18.63
C LYS A 33 10.46 -7.60 17.36
N ASN A 34 11.36 -8.50 16.97
CA ASN A 34 11.30 -9.31 15.75
C ASN A 34 10.21 -10.42 15.79
N ASN A 35 9.02 -10.10 16.30
CA ASN A 35 7.91 -11.03 16.40
C ASN A 35 7.23 -11.17 15.03
N PHE A 36 6.94 -12.42 14.65
CA PHE A 36 6.27 -12.75 13.40
C PHE A 36 4.90 -12.06 13.28
N LYS A 37 4.16 -11.91 14.38
CA LYS A 37 2.85 -11.25 14.44
C LYS A 37 2.86 -9.85 13.82
N TYR A 38 3.86 -9.01 14.13
CA TYR A 38 3.94 -7.65 13.60
C TYR A 38 4.22 -7.62 12.11
N LYS A 39 5.04 -8.57 11.62
CA LYS A 39 5.32 -8.72 10.18
C LYS A 39 4.08 -9.16 9.43
N LEU A 40 3.32 -10.11 9.99
CA LEU A 40 2.11 -10.61 9.36
C LEU A 40 1.04 -9.52 9.26
N ILE A 41 0.82 -8.73 10.32
CA ILE A 41 -0.13 -7.61 10.29
C ILE A 41 0.28 -6.57 9.23
N PHE A 42 1.56 -6.18 9.21
CA PHE A 42 2.03 -5.20 8.23
C PHE A 42 1.98 -5.72 6.78
N ALA A 43 2.29 -7.01 6.58
CA ALA A 43 2.18 -7.67 5.28
C ALA A 43 0.74 -7.68 4.77
N SER A 44 -0.24 -8.01 5.62
CA SER A 44 -1.67 -7.97 5.27
C SER A 44 -2.09 -6.57 4.82
N VAL A 45 -1.72 -5.51 5.57
CA VAL A 45 -2.04 -4.13 5.20
C VAL A 45 -1.38 -3.74 3.87
N SER A 46 -0.13 -4.12 3.67
CA SER A 46 0.62 -3.85 2.44
C SER A 46 0.06 -4.56 1.21
N ILE A 47 -0.75 -5.60 1.38
CA ILE A 47 -1.48 -6.29 0.31
C ILE A 47 -2.86 -5.65 0.13
N ILE A 48 -3.63 -5.50 1.21
CA ILE A 48 -5.02 -5.02 1.15
C ILE A 48 -5.10 -3.62 0.54
N ILE A 49 -4.19 -2.70 0.91
CA ILE A 49 -4.25 -1.31 0.42
C ILE A 49 -4.07 -1.21 -1.11
N PRO A 50 -2.99 -1.76 -1.72
CA PRO A 50 -2.84 -1.71 -3.18
C PRO A 50 -3.97 -2.41 -3.93
N PHE A 51 -4.44 -3.57 -3.44
CA PHE A 51 -5.53 -4.29 -4.09
C PHE A 51 -6.86 -3.54 -3.98
N GLY A 52 -7.16 -2.94 -2.84
CA GLY A 52 -8.33 -2.07 -2.67
C GLY A 52 -8.30 -0.87 -3.60
N MET A 53 -7.15 -0.21 -3.74
CA MET A 53 -6.97 0.88 -4.70
C MET A 53 -7.19 0.42 -6.15
N LEU A 54 -6.67 -0.74 -6.55
CA LEU A 54 -6.90 -1.30 -7.88
C LEU A 54 -8.38 -1.57 -8.15
N LEU A 55 -9.13 -2.08 -7.17
CA LEU A 55 -10.58 -2.29 -7.30
C LEU A 55 -11.34 -0.97 -7.47
N ILE A 56 -10.97 0.07 -6.72
CA ILE A 56 -11.57 1.41 -6.85
C ILE A 56 -11.30 1.96 -8.26
N ILE A 57 -10.07 1.87 -8.75
CA ILE A 57 -9.71 2.30 -10.11
C ILE A 57 -10.51 1.53 -11.15
N ALA A 58 -10.60 0.21 -11.02
CA ALA A 58 -11.35 -0.63 -11.95
C ALA A 58 -12.83 -0.21 -12.01
N ASN A 59 -13.44 0.05 -10.85
CA ASN A 59 -14.82 0.54 -10.77
C ASN A 59 -14.99 1.95 -11.36
N LEU A 60 -14.02 2.85 -11.17
CA LEU A 60 -14.05 4.18 -11.80
C LEU A 60 -13.95 4.08 -13.33
N ILE A 61 -13.11 3.19 -13.85
CA ILE A 61 -12.99 2.97 -15.30
C ILE A 61 -14.27 2.35 -15.87
N ILE A 62 -14.84 1.34 -15.21
CA ILE A 62 -16.07 0.67 -15.66
C ILE A 62 -17.25 1.63 -15.62
N SER A 63 -17.42 2.38 -14.53
CA SER A 63 -18.50 3.37 -14.41
C SER A 63 -18.37 4.48 -15.45
N HIS A 64 -17.14 4.92 -15.75
CA HIS A 64 -16.88 5.88 -16.83
C HIS A 64 -17.20 5.30 -18.21
N PHE A 65 -16.82 4.05 -18.49
CA PHE A 65 -17.15 3.38 -19.75
C PHE A 65 -18.67 3.29 -19.96
N LEU A 66 -19.41 2.92 -18.90
CA LEU A 66 -20.87 2.91 -18.90
C LEU A 66 -21.47 4.31 -19.11
N ARG A 67 -20.88 5.36 -18.53
CA ARG A 67 -21.34 6.74 -18.70
C ARG A 67 -21.15 7.25 -20.13
N ASN A 68 -20.05 6.88 -20.78
CA ASN A 68 -19.79 7.22 -22.19
C ASN A 68 -20.70 6.47 -23.17
N LEU A 69 -21.16 5.27 -22.82
CA LEU A 69 -22.20 4.55 -23.59
C LEU A 69 -23.56 5.26 -23.51
N VAL A 70 -23.85 5.94 -22.40
CA VAL A 70 -25.11 6.66 -22.18
C VAL A 70 -25.08 8.09 -22.75
N ASN A 71 -23.94 8.78 -22.67
CA ASN A 71 -23.74 10.12 -23.23
C ASN A 71 -22.43 10.17 -24.05
N PRO A 72 -22.51 9.98 -25.38
CA PRO A 72 -21.33 9.86 -26.25
C PRO A 72 -20.58 11.18 -26.47
N ASP A 73 -21.16 12.32 -26.09
CA ASP A 73 -20.58 13.66 -26.33
C ASP A 73 -19.35 13.96 -25.47
N VAL A 74 -19.06 13.11 -24.48
CA VAL A 74 -17.92 13.28 -23.57
C VAL A 74 -16.74 12.39 -24.02
N TYR A 75 -16.00 12.86 -25.02
CA TYR A 75 -14.76 12.22 -25.48
C TYR A 75 -13.61 12.44 -24.48
N TYR A 76 -13.51 11.59 -23.46
CA TYR A 76 -12.29 11.47 -22.66
C TYR A 76 -11.31 10.50 -23.32
N ASN A 77 -10.05 10.94 -23.45
CA ASN A 77 -9.01 10.20 -24.14
C ASN A 77 -8.63 8.95 -23.32
N GLN A 78 -8.67 7.75 -23.92
CA GLN A 78 -8.36 6.46 -23.27
C GLN A 78 -6.96 6.45 -22.61
N TYR A 79 -6.05 7.30 -23.11
CA TYR A 79 -4.72 7.49 -22.56
C TYR A 79 -4.71 8.07 -21.13
N THR A 80 -5.66 8.95 -20.79
CA THR A 80 -5.73 9.58 -19.46
C THR A 80 -6.01 8.53 -18.37
N PHE A 81 -6.97 7.64 -18.62
CA PHE A 81 -7.31 6.58 -17.67
C PHE A 81 -6.26 5.46 -17.62
N THR A 82 -5.60 5.18 -18.75
CA THR A 82 -4.62 4.09 -18.84
C THR A 82 -3.25 4.47 -18.26
N PHE A 83 -2.84 5.75 -18.35
CA PHE A 83 -1.49 6.19 -17.97
C PHE A 83 -1.47 7.14 -16.78
N ILE A 84 -2.33 8.17 -16.75
CA ILE A 84 -2.25 9.23 -15.74
C ILE A 84 -2.75 8.73 -14.38
N ILE A 85 -3.84 7.95 -14.37
CA ILE A 85 -4.43 7.44 -13.12
C ILE A 85 -3.47 6.50 -12.38
N PRO A 86 -2.88 5.46 -13.01
CA PRO A 86 -1.91 4.60 -12.32
C PRO A 86 -0.64 5.35 -11.89
N ALA A 87 -0.17 6.31 -12.70
CA ALA A 87 1.02 7.10 -12.40
C ALA A 87 0.88 7.97 -11.14
N ILE A 88 -0.33 8.42 -10.79
CA ILE A 88 -0.60 9.18 -9.55
C ILE A 88 -0.85 8.24 -8.38
N ILE A 89 -1.59 7.14 -8.61
CA ILE A 89 -2.04 6.25 -7.53
C ILE A 89 -0.92 5.35 -7.02
N PHE A 90 -0.02 4.88 -7.88
CA PHE A 90 1.06 4.01 -7.42
C PHE A 90 2.03 4.72 -6.45
N PRO A 91 2.56 5.93 -6.75
CA PRO A 91 3.41 6.65 -5.81
C PRO A 91 2.72 6.99 -4.49
N THR A 92 1.46 7.45 -4.55
CA THR A 92 0.68 7.78 -3.34
C THR A 92 0.43 6.56 -2.47
N THR A 93 0.16 5.40 -3.07
CA THR A 93 0.00 4.12 -2.37
C THR A 93 1.30 3.72 -1.66
N ILE A 94 2.44 3.81 -2.34
CA ILE A 94 3.76 3.52 -1.75
C ILE A 94 4.02 4.42 -0.56
N LEU A 95 3.81 5.73 -0.71
CA LEU A 95 4.01 6.71 0.35
C LEU A 95 3.10 6.42 1.55
N GLY A 96 1.83 6.09 1.30
CA GLY A 96 0.88 5.71 2.35
C GLY A 96 1.33 4.48 3.14
N ILE A 97 1.78 3.42 2.47
CA ILE A 97 2.28 2.20 3.13
C ILE A 97 3.56 2.51 3.93
N LEU A 98 4.46 3.32 3.40
CA LEU A 98 5.68 3.73 4.11
C LEU A 98 5.40 4.60 5.33
N TYR A 99 4.40 5.48 5.24
CA TYR A 99 3.94 6.28 6.36
C TYR A 99 3.34 5.38 7.45
N PHE A 100 2.46 4.45 7.06
CA PHE A 100 1.89 3.47 7.96
C PHE A 100 2.96 2.61 8.64
N ALA A 101 4.01 2.21 7.91
CA ALA A 101 5.15 1.49 8.47
C ALA A 101 5.81 2.25 9.63
N LYS A 102 6.08 3.54 9.44
CA LYS A 102 6.66 4.41 10.48
C LYS A 102 5.72 4.55 11.69
N PHE A 103 4.44 4.81 11.43
CA PHE A 103 3.43 4.95 12.47
C PHE A 103 3.30 3.67 13.30
N TYR A 104 3.23 2.51 12.63
CA TYR A 104 3.08 1.22 13.28
C TYR A 104 4.32 0.83 14.11
N LEU A 105 5.53 1.10 13.61
CA LEU A 105 6.76 0.94 14.38
C LEU A 105 6.78 1.81 15.64
N LYS A 106 6.32 3.06 15.56
CA LYS A 106 6.24 3.97 16.71
C LYS A 106 5.33 3.41 17.80
N ILE A 107 4.17 2.86 17.43
CA ILE A 107 3.27 2.20 18.38
C ILE A 107 3.97 1.03 19.07
N ILE A 108 4.58 0.12 18.30
CA ILE A 108 5.26 -1.06 18.84
C ILE A 108 6.39 -0.68 19.80
N SER A 109 7.14 0.38 19.47
CA SER A 109 8.22 0.91 20.30
C SER A 109 7.71 1.48 21.62
N ASN A 110 6.64 2.27 21.60
CA ASN A 110 6.08 2.88 22.81
C ASN A 110 5.44 1.85 23.77
N THR A 111 4.94 0.73 23.25
CA THR A 111 4.47 -0.38 24.12
C THR A 111 5.62 -0.96 24.95
N LYS A 112 6.87 -0.92 24.47
CA LYS A 112 8.02 -1.42 25.21
C LYS A 112 8.31 -0.55 26.43
N THR A 113 8.41 0.76 26.24
CA THR A 113 8.71 1.69 27.35
C THR A 113 7.63 1.64 28.43
N LYS A 114 6.35 1.53 28.06
CA LYS A 114 5.26 1.41 29.04
C LYS A 114 5.35 0.12 29.87
N ASN A 115 5.60 -1.02 29.22
CA ASN A 115 5.72 -2.30 29.93
C ASN A 115 6.97 -2.33 30.84
N GLU A 116 8.09 -1.73 30.43
CA GLU A 116 9.29 -1.64 31.27
C GLU A 116 9.05 -0.76 32.51
N ILE A 117 8.37 0.38 32.36
CA ILE A 117 7.99 1.26 33.48
C ILE A 117 7.04 0.57 34.46
N GLU A 118 6.10 -0.23 33.96
CA GLU A 118 5.12 -0.95 34.78
C GLU A 118 5.74 -2.11 35.58
N ILE A 119 6.86 -2.66 35.11
CA ILE A 119 7.64 -3.68 35.84
C ILE A 119 8.45 -3.03 36.95
N ILE A 120 9.07 -1.87 36.69
CA ILE A 120 9.88 -1.13 37.68
C ILE A 120 9.02 -0.54 38.81
N GLY A 121 7.79 -0.09 38.52
CA GLY A 121 6.89 0.46 39.55
C GLY A 121 6.19 -0.58 40.44
N LYS A 122 6.47 -1.87 40.24
CA LYS A 122 5.93 -2.99 41.02
C LYS A 122 6.97 -3.68 41.92
N GLU A 123 8.25 -3.31 41.81
CA GLU A 123 9.30 -3.67 42.78
C GLU A 123 9.30 -2.68 43.96
#